data_AF-X1E118-F1
#
_entry.id   AF-X1E118-F1
#
_cell.length_a   1.000
_cell.length_b   1.000
_cell.length_c   1.000
_cell.angle_alpha   90.00
_cell.angle_beta   90.00
_cell.angle_gamma   90.00
#
_symmetry.space_group_name_H-M   'P 1'
#
loop_
_entity.id
_entity.type
_entity.pdbx_description
1 polymer ?
#
loop_
_entity_poly.entity_id
_entity_poly.type
_entity_poly.pdbx_seq_one_letter_code
_entity_poly.pdbx_strand_id
1 'polypeptide(L)'
;TKANSFGFLMIALMGLLPGMIRDASPQVVVGMIGPLLISLLLGAIFISIFSAIISVILGYSKELGIAIGLSAMYGFPTSYILCQEVSKARSKNPEEKTAVLDHILPKILIAGFVTVTISSVIIAGIIVNFLH
;
A
#
# COMPACT_ATOMS: atom_id res chain seq x y z
N THR A 1 6.94 27.17 8.85
CA THR A 1 7.14 26.24 7.72
C THR A 1 6.03 26.43 6.68
N LYS A 2 6.19 27.43 5.79
CA LYS A 2 5.20 27.82 4.75
C LYS A 2 5.71 27.53 3.33
N ALA A 3 6.50 26.49 3.15
CA ALA A 3 6.75 25.96 1.81
C ALA A 3 5.65 24.92 1.55
N ASN A 4 4.81 25.13 0.54
CA ASN A 4 3.90 24.10 0.02
C ASN A 4 4.69 23.01 -0.73
N SER A 5 5.77 22.52 -0.10
CA SER A 5 6.72 21.58 -0.67
C SER A 5 6.17 20.16 -0.71
N PHE A 6 5.12 19.87 0.06
CA PHE A 6 4.47 18.57 0.04
C PHE A 6 3.88 18.25 -1.33
N GLY A 7 3.18 19.20 -1.96
CA GLY A 7 2.68 19.02 -3.33
C GLY A 7 3.81 18.77 -4.34
N PHE A 8 4.91 19.51 -4.22
CA PHE A 8 6.10 19.31 -5.06
C PHE A 8 6.75 17.93 -4.83
N LEU A 9 6.85 17.49 -3.57
CA LEU A 9 7.32 16.16 -3.21
C LEU A 9 6.42 15.07 -3.80
N MET A 10 5.10 15.24 -3.77
CA MET A 10 4.17 14.25 -4.34
C MET A 10 4.38 14.13 -5.85
N ILE A 11 4.52 15.26 -6.55
CA ILE A 11 4.80 15.28 -8.00
C ILE A 11 6.14 14.60 -8.30
N ALA A 12 7.19 14.90 -7.52
CA ALA A 12 8.50 14.28 -7.70
C ALA A 12 8.45 12.75 -7.50
N LEU A 13 7.76 12.28 -6.46
CA LEU A 13 7.60 10.85 -6.19
C LEU A 13 6.75 10.15 -7.25
N MET A 14 5.66 10.75 -7.71
CA MET A 14 4.86 10.20 -8.82
C MET A 14 5.67 10.17 -10.12
N GLY A 15 6.57 11.14 -10.33
CA GLY A 15 7.49 11.19 -11.47
C GLY A 15 8.52 10.05 -11.49
N LEU A 16 8.74 9.33 -10.39
CA LEU A 16 9.61 8.15 -10.35
C LEU A 16 8.97 6.90 -10.99
N LEU A 17 7.63 6.85 -11.06
CA LEU A 17 6.90 5.66 -11.53
C LEU A 17 7.28 5.22 -12.95
N PRO A 18 7.39 6.11 -13.96
CA PRO A 18 7.82 5.71 -15.30
C PRO A 18 9.24 5.15 -15.35
N GLY A 19 10.11 5.60 -14.45
CA GLY A 19 11.49 5.08 -14.33
C GLY A 19 11.53 3.59 -13.99
N MET A 20 10.52 3.07 -13.30
CA MET A 20 10.43 1.65 -12.91
C MET A 20 10.16 0.71 -14.09
N ILE A 21 9.74 1.23 -15.24
CA ILE A 21 9.38 0.45 -16.44
C ILE A 21 10.32 0.77 -17.62
N ARG A 22 11.26 1.72 -17.44
CA ARG A 22 12.12 2.24 -18.51
C ARG A 22 12.93 1.17 -19.24
N ASP A 23 13.40 0.15 -18.51
CA ASP A 23 14.26 -0.90 -19.05
C ASP A 23 13.46 -2.13 -19.55
N ALA A 24 12.13 -2.11 -19.44
CA ALA A 24 11.28 -3.19 -19.90
C ALA A 24 10.88 -3.00 -21.37
N SER A 25 11.33 -3.89 -22.25
CA SER A 25 10.85 -3.89 -23.64
C SER A 25 9.32 -4.10 -23.69
N PRO A 26 8.60 -3.48 -24.66
CA PRO A 26 7.14 -3.64 -24.76
C PRO A 26 6.70 -5.11 -24.82
N GLN A 27 7.50 -5.97 -25.45
CA GLN A 27 7.26 -7.41 -25.55
C GLN A 27 7.35 -8.11 -24.19
N VAL A 28 8.35 -7.75 -23.37
CA VAL A 28 8.48 -8.28 -22.00
C VAL A 28 7.32 -7.80 -21.13
N VAL A 29 6.94 -6.53 -21.22
CA VAL A 29 5.81 -5.98 -20.47
C VAL A 29 4.52 -6.75 -20.76
N VAL A 30 4.19 -6.97 -22.03
CA VAL A 30 2.98 -7.70 -22.44
C VAL A 30 3.02 -9.15 -21.97
N GLY A 31 4.17 -9.82 -22.07
CA GLY A 31 4.34 -11.18 -21.56
C GLY A 31 4.16 -11.31 -20.04
N MET A 32 4.44 -10.24 -19.29
CA MET A 32 4.29 -10.20 -17.84
C MET A 32 2.86 -9.88 -17.37
N ILE A 33 1.97 -9.35 -18.22
CA ILE A 33 0.61 -8.97 -17.83
C ILE A 33 -0.14 -10.14 -17.19
N GLY A 34 -0.12 -11.32 -17.83
CA GLY A 34 -0.79 -12.52 -17.31
C GLY A 34 -0.30 -12.91 -15.90
N PRO A 35 1.02 -13.17 -15.72
CA PRO A 35 1.60 -13.44 -14.40
C PRO A 35 1.34 -12.35 -13.36
N LEU A 36 1.38 -11.07 -13.74
CA LEU A 36 1.10 -9.94 -12.86
C LEU A 36 -0.35 -9.95 -12.39
N LEU A 37 -1.31 -10.14 -13.29
CA LEU A 37 -2.73 -10.18 -12.93
C LEU A 37 -3.03 -11.36 -12.01
N ILE A 38 -2.49 -12.55 -12.31
CA ILE A 38 -2.69 -13.73 -11.47
C ILE A 38 -2.11 -13.50 -10.07
N SER A 39 -0.87 -13.01 -9.98
CA SER A 39 -0.21 -12.77 -8.69
C SER A 39 -0.90 -11.67 -7.88
N LEU A 40 -1.36 -10.60 -8.53
CA LEU A 40 -2.11 -9.52 -7.89
C LEU A 40 -3.45 -10.01 -7.34
N LEU A 41 -4.23 -10.75 -8.14
CA LEU A 41 -5.53 -11.28 -7.73
C LEU A 41 -5.39 -12.27 -6.59
N LEU A 42 -4.46 -13.22 -6.72
CA LEU A 42 -4.23 -14.23 -5.71
C LEU A 42 -3.71 -13.60 -4.41
N GLY A 43 -2.75 -12.68 -4.52
CA GLY A 43 -2.23 -11.90 -3.40
C GLY A 43 -3.32 -11.11 -2.70
N ALA A 44 -4.16 -10.38 -3.45
CA ALA A 44 -5.27 -9.62 -2.90
C ALA A 44 -6.29 -10.51 -2.17
N ILE A 45 -6.62 -11.68 -2.72
CA ILE A 45 -7.53 -12.64 -2.07
C ILE A 45 -6.95 -13.14 -0.74
N PHE A 46 -5.70 -13.63 -0.76
CA PHE A 46 -5.06 -14.15 0.45
C PHE A 46 -4.92 -13.07 1.53
N ILE A 47 -4.41 -11.90 1.15
CA ILE A 47 -4.28 -10.75 2.07
C ILE A 47 -5.65 -10.40 2.65
N SER A 48 -6.69 -10.30 1.82
CA SER A 48 -8.03 -9.94 2.30
C SER A 48 -8.56 -10.96 3.31
N ILE A 49 -8.40 -12.26 3.04
CA ILE A 49 -8.88 -13.33 3.94
C ILE A 49 -8.13 -13.27 5.28
N PHE A 50 -6.80 -13.27 5.25
CA PHE A 50 -6.00 -13.27 6.48
C PHE A 50 -6.16 -11.98 7.27
N SER A 51 -6.16 -10.83 6.62
CA SER A 51 -6.36 -9.54 7.29
C SER A 51 -7.77 -9.40 7.86
N ALA A 52 -8.80 -9.96 7.23
CA ALA A 52 -10.15 -10.01 7.80
C ALA A 52 -10.22 -10.88 9.07
N ILE A 53 -9.49 -12.00 9.12
CA ILE A 53 -9.43 -12.87 10.30
C ILE A 53 -8.67 -12.17 11.44
N ILE A 54 -7.47 -11.66 11.15
CA ILE A 54 -6.61 -11.01 12.15
C ILE A 54 -7.25 -9.74 12.70
N SER A 55 -7.92 -8.94 11.87
CA SER A 55 -8.59 -7.72 12.34
C SER A 55 -9.66 -7.99 13.38
N VAL A 56 -10.46 -9.04 13.21
CA VAL A 56 -11.45 -9.44 14.22
C VAL A 56 -10.77 -9.84 15.53
N ILE A 57 -9.65 -10.56 15.47
CA ILE A 57 -8.87 -10.94 16.66
C ILE A 57 -8.32 -9.70 17.40
N LEU A 58 -7.93 -8.67 16.65
CA LEU A 58 -7.41 -7.41 17.19
C LEU A 58 -8.51 -6.40 17.58
N GLY A 59 -9.79 -6.75 17.44
CA GLY A 59 -10.91 -5.87 17.76
C GLY A 59 -11.18 -4.77 16.73
N TYR A 60 -10.63 -4.88 15.52
CA TYR A 60 -10.93 -4.00 14.38
C TYR A 60 -12.06 -4.57 13.51
N SER A 61 -12.69 -3.69 12.73
CA SER A 61 -13.63 -4.12 11.70
C SER A 61 -12.89 -4.85 10.57
N LYS A 62 -13.56 -5.81 9.93
CA LYS A 62 -12.98 -6.60 8.83
C LYS A 62 -12.55 -5.71 7.67
N GLU A 63 -13.34 -4.69 7.37
CA GLU A 63 -13.11 -3.74 6.29
C GLU A 63 -11.84 -2.92 6.54
N LEU A 64 -11.64 -2.46 7.77
CA LEU A 64 -10.42 -1.75 8.16
C LEU A 64 -9.21 -2.69 8.11
N GLY A 65 -9.36 -3.93 8.57
CA GLY A 65 -8.34 -4.97 8.46
C GLY A 65 -7.89 -5.21 7.03
N ILE A 66 -8.85 -5.43 6.14
CA ILE A 66 -8.60 -5.63 4.70
C ILE A 66 -7.92 -4.40 4.10
N ALA A 67 -8.38 -3.18 4.41
CA ALA A 67 -7.77 -1.95 3.91
C ALA A 67 -6.31 -1.77 4.37
N ILE A 68 -6.01 -2.13 5.62
CA ILE A 68 -4.65 -2.16 6.16
C ILE A 68 -3.81 -3.24 5.47
N GLY A 69 -4.35 -4.45 5.29
CA GLY A 69 -3.64 -5.55 4.64
C GLY A 69 -3.30 -5.26 3.18
N LEU A 70 -4.30 -4.80 2.42
CA LEU A 70 -4.16 -4.50 1.00
C LEU A 70 -3.19 -3.35 0.72
N SER A 71 -2.83 -2.53 1.73
CA SER A 71 -1.78 -1.53 1.57
C SER A 71 -0.41 -2.14 1.25
N ALA A 72 -0.20 -3.44 1.50
CA ALA A 72 1.00 -4.14 1.02
C ALA A 72 1.09 -4.19 -0.52
N MET A 73 -0.02 -3.99 -1.23
CA MET A 73 -0.09 -3.99 -2.70
C MET A 73 0.16 -2.60 -3.32
N TYR A 74 0.09 -1.53 -2.53
CA TYR A 74 0.27 -0.16 -3.01
C TYR A 74 1.06 0.71 -2.02
N GLY A 75 2.17 1.27 -2.50
CA GLY A 75 3.05 2.12 -1.70
C GLY A 75 2.63 3.59 -1.66
N PHE A 76 3.45 4.38 -0.97
CA PHE A 76 3.40 5.84 -1.02
C PHE A 76 3.98 6.35 -2.35
N PRO A 77 3.42 7.38 -3.01
CA PRO A 77 2.35 8.28 -2.55
C PRO A 77 0.91 7.81 -2.84
N THR A 78 0.74 6.71 -3.57
CA THR A 78 -0.58 6.20 -3.99
C THR A 78 -1.49 5.91 -2.80
N SER A 79 -0.96 5.30 -1.74
CA SER A 79 -1.71 5.02 -0.51
C SER A 79 -2.27 6.29 0.15
N TYR A 80 -1.51 7.38 0.15
CA TYR A 80 -1.92 8.68 0.70
C TYR A 80 -3.06 9.29 -0.12
N ILE A 81 -2.93 9.28 -1.44
CA ILE A 81 -3.95 9.81 -2.36
C ILE A 81 -5.24 9.01 -2.22
N LEU A 82 -5.15 7.68 -2.14
CA LEU A 82 -6.32 6.83 -1.96
C LEU A 82 -7.07 7.12 -0.64
N CYS A 83 -6.35 7.33 0.46
CA CYS A 83 -6.97 7.74 1.72
C CYS A 83 -7.70 9.07 1.60
N GLN A 84 -7.10 10.06 0.92
CA GLN A 84 -7.74 11.36 0.68
C GLN A 84 -9.03 11.24 -0.13
N GLU A 85 -9.02 10.46 -1.22
CA GLU A 85 -10.18 10.25 -2.08
C GLU A 85 -11.28 9.44 -1.38
N VAL A 86 -10.93 8.38 -0.64
CA VAL A 86 -11.89 7.59 0.12
C VAL A 86 -12.52 8.42 1.24
N SER A 87 -11.73 9.17 2.01
CA SER A 87 -12.28 10.05 3.05
C SER A 87 -13.19 11.12 2.45
N LYS A 88 -12.83 11.69 1.29
CA LYS A 88 -13.66 12.66 0.58
C LYS A 88 -14.97 12.04 0.07
N ALA A 89 -14.92 10.82 -0.47
CA ALA A 89 -16.08 10.14 -1.04
C ALA A 89 -17.07 9.63 0.03
N ARG A 90 -16.59 9.37 1.26
CA ARG A 90 -17.39 8.78 2.34
C ARG A 90 -17.86 9.76 3.41
N SER A 91 -17.45 11.02 3.33
CA SER A 91 -17.78 12.05 4.33
C SER A 91 -18.76 13.08 3.78
N LYS A 92 -19.64 13.60 4.63
CA LYS A 92 -20.68 14.57 4.27
C LYS A 92 -20.21 16.01 4.35
N ASN A 93 -19.22 16.28 5.20
CA ASN A 93 -18.68 17.62 5.44
C ASN A 93 -17.15 17.59 5.65
N PRO A 94 -16.48 18.75 5.62
CA PRO A 94 -15.03 18.85 5.79
C PRO A 94 -14.50 18.33 7.13
N GLU A 95 -15.28 18.52 8.21
CA GLU A 95 -14.91 18.07 9.55
C GLU A 95 -14.87 16.54 9.62
N GLU A 96 -15.92 15.87 9.12
CA GLU A 96 -16.00 14.42 9.02
C GLU A 96 -14.90 13.86 8.11
N LYS A 97 -14.63 14.52 6.97
CA LYS A 97 -13.52 14.13 6.09
C LYS A 97 -12.20 14.10 6.84
N THR A 98 -11.93 15.15 7.61
CA THR A 98 -10.69 15.27 8.38
C THR A 98 -10.62 14.20 9.46
N ALA A 99 -11.71 13.97 10.21
CA ALA A 99 -11.78 12.94 11.23
C ALA A 99 -11.54 11.52 10.67
N VAL A 100 -12.16 11.19 9.52
CA VAL A 100 -11.95 9.89 8.85
C VAL A 100 -10.52 9.76 8.36
N LEU A 101 -9.99 10.81 7.72
CA LEU A 101 -8.62 10.81 7.19
C LEU A 101 -7.59 10.64 8.31
N ASP A 102 -7.70 11.40 9.39
CA ASP A 102 -6.80 11.32 10.55
C ASP A 102 -6.87 9.94 11.22
N HIS A 103 -8.01 9.27 11.12
CA HIS A 103 -8.17 7.91 11.63
C HIS A 103 -7.51 6.85 10.72
N ILE A 104 -7.69 6.90 9.40
CA ILE A 104 -7.24 5.83 8.50
C ILE A 104 -5.80 6.02 7.99
N LEU A 105 -5.39 7.28 7.77
CA LEU A 105 -4.13 7.58 7.11
C LEU A 105 -2.92 7.08 7.92
N PRO A 106 -2.81 7.32 9.24
CA PRO A 106 -1.67 6.81 10.02
C PRO A 106 -1.58 5.28 9.98
N LYS A 107 -2.73 4.58 10.03
CA LYS A 107 -2.77 3.11 10.05
C LYS A 107 -2.26 2.51 8.74
N ILE A 108 -2.69 3.07 7.61
CA ILE A 108 -2.28 2.60 6.27
C ILE A 108 -0.80 2.91 6.01
N LEU A 109 -0.32 4.10 6.39
CA LEU A 109 1.09 4.45 6.20
C LEU A 109 2.03 3.58 7.06
N ILE A 110 1.69 3.39 8.35
CA ILE A 110 2.47 2.54 9.25
C ILE A 110 2.48 1.09 8.74
N ALA A 111 1.35 0.56 8.26
CA ALA A 111 1.28 -0.79 7.70
C ALA A 111 2.22 -0.97 6.50
N GLY A 112 2.27 0.01 5.58
CA GLY A 112 3.20 -0.02 4.46
C GLY A 112 4.67 -0.09 4.89
N PHE A 113 5.08 0.72 5.88
CA PHE A 113 6.46 0.67 6.37
C PHE A 113 6.78 -0.63 7.12
N VAL A 114 5.90 -1.06 8.01
CA VAL A 114 6.09 -2.26 8.83
C VAL A 114 6.18 -3.52 7.97
N THR A 115 5.33 -3.64 6.95
CA THR A 115 5.32 -4.82 6.07
C THR A 115 6.64 -4.99 5.33
N VAL A 116 7.21 -3.92 4.76
CA VAL A 116 8.50 -3.98 4.05
C VAL A 116 9.63 -4.31 5.02
N THR A 117 9.63 -3.71 6.21
CA THR A 117 10.67 -3.99 7.23
C THR A 117 10.63 -5.44 7.69
N ILE A 118 9.47 -5.93 8.14
CA ILE A 118 9.34 -7.29 8.67
C ILE A 118 9.62 -8.33 7.58
N SER A 119 9.07 -8.13 6.37
CA SER A 119 9.30 -9.07 5.26
C SER A 119 10.77 -9.15 4.90
N SER A 120 11.47 -8.01 4.86
CA SER A 120 12.91 -7.96 4.57
C SER A 120 13.72 -8.70 5.64
N VAL A 121 13.41 -8.50 6.93
CA VAL A 121 14.09 -9.18 8.04
C VAL A 121 13.86 -10.70 7.98
N ILE A 122 12.64 -11.15 7.72
CA ILE A 122 12.32 -12.58 7.61
C ILE A 122 13.07 -13.21 6.44
N ILE A 123 13.04 -12.59 5.26
CA ILE A 123 13.71 -13.12 4.07
C ILE A 123 15.23 -13.17 4.28
N ALA A 124 15.84 -12.08 4.77
CA ALA A 124 17.27 -12.05 5.06
C ALA A 124 17.66 -13.09 6.13
N GLY A 125 16.83 -13.23 7.16
CA GLY A 125 17.00 -14.23 8.22
C GLY A 125 16.88 -15.68 7.72
N ILE A 126 16.14 -15.94 6.65
CA ILE A 126 16.13 -17.25 5.99
C ILE A 126 17.39 -17.43 5.15
N ILE A 127 17.71 -16.46 4.27
CA ILE A 127 18.82 -16.53 3.32
C ILE A 127 20.17 -16.72 4.01
N VAL A 128 20.39 -16.11 5.18
CA VAL A 128 21.67 -16.23 5.91
C VAL A 128 22.02 -17.69 6.25
N ASN A 129 21.02 -18.55 6.46
CA ASN A 129 21.25 -19.98 6.73
C ASN A 129 21.68 -20.77 5.48
N PHE A 130 21.55 -20.19 4.29
CA PHE A 130 21.98 -20.79 3.02
C PHE A 130 23.34 -20.26 2.54
N LEU A 131 23.90 -19.26 3.21
CA LEU A 131 25.21 -18.66 2.90
C LEU A 131 26.38 -19.39 3.58
N HIS A 132 26.19 -20.66 3.94
CA HIS A 132 27.27 -21.56 4.38
C HIS A 132 28.30 -21.79 3.27
#